data_AF-A0A3D0XDZ5-F1
#
_entry.id   AF-A0A3D0XDZ5-F1
#
_cell.length_a   1.000
_cell.length_b   1.000
_cell.length_c   1.000
_cell.angle_alpha   90.00
_cell.angle_beta   90.00
_cell.angle_gamma   90.00
#
_symmetry.space_group_name_H-M   'P 1'
#
loop_
_entity.id
_entity.type
_entity.pdbx_description
1 polymer ?
#
loop_
_entity_poly.entity_id
_entity_poly.type
_entity_poly.pdbx_seq_one_letter_code
_entity_poly.pdbx_strand_id
1 'polypeptide(L)'
;ENQKEFTKAVKAYETAADKYNKDPEVVADALFKAGLALMQEAQEAEYDQSMAGKAIDVFTDFITLYPQEDRVELANQNIDSLRIEQARGSLMVARFYDDKRQLNGAMTYYNDVLDILNRLLNAPEHPYALEARQRLSVLKLDPSLPADTAPQGDEGSQL
;
A
#
# COMPACT_ATOMS: atom_id res chain seq x y z
N GLU A 1 -3.49 -10.03 19.83
CA GLU A 1 -4.26 -11.26 19.54
C GLU A 1 -4.59 -11.45 18.06
N ASN A 2 -4.60 -10.40 17.23
CA ASN A 2 -5.01 -10.44 15.82
C ASN A 2 -4.18 -11.32 14.88
N GLN A 3 -2.88 -11.54 15.13
CA GLN A 3 -2.05 -12.43 14.31
C GLN A 3 -2.60 -13.87 14.24
N LYS A 4 -3.35 -14.32 15.24
CA LYS A 4 -3.92 -15.68 15.28
C LYS A 4 -5.16 -15.85 14.40
N GLU A 5 -5.88 -14.77 14.06
CA GLU A 5 -7.04 -14.81 13.16
C GLU A 5 -6.62 -14.72 11.69
N PHE A 6 -5.51 -14.03 11.39
CA PHE A 6 -4.96 -13.93 10.03
C PHE A 6 -4.44 -15.25 9.46
N THR A 7 -3.72 -16.01 10.27
CA THR A 7 -3.29 -17.36 9.89
C THR A 7 -4.49 -18.26 9.62
N LYS A 8 -5.67 -17.95 10.18
CA LYS A 8 -6.91 -18.70 9.90
C LYS A 8 -7.59 -18.24 8.63
N ALA A 9 -7.61 -16.95 8.30
CA ALA A 9 -8.19 -16.44 7.05
C ALA A 9 -7.40 -16.97 5.84
N VAL A 10 -6.07 -16.78 5.81
CA VAL A 10 -5.20 -17.32 4.74
C VAL A 10 -5.29 -18.84 4.66
N LYS A 11 -5.21 -19.55 5.79
CA LYS A 11 -5.44 -21.01 5.80
C LYS A 11 -6.85 -21.37 5.34
N ALA A 12 -7.87 -20.57 5.62
CA ALA A 12 -9.23 -20.85 5.20
C ALA A 12 -9.38 -20.70 3.69
N TYR A 13 -8.68 -19.77 3.05
CA TYR A 13 -8.64 -19.67 1.59
C TYR A 13 -7.80 -20.76 0.96
N GLU A 14 -6.61 -21.07 1.49
CA GLU A 14 -5.81 -22.22 1.03
C GLU A 14 -6.62 -23.52 1.17
N THR A 15 -7.27 -23.72 2.32
CA THR A 15 -8.15 -24.88 2.55
C THR A 15 -9.38 -24.84 1.66
N ALA A 16 -9.97 -23.68 1.37
CA ALA A 16 -11.13 -23.57 0.48
C ALA A 16 -10.75 -23.83 -0.98
N ALA A 17 -9.60 -23.34 -1.44
CA ALA A 17 -9.05 -23.68 -2.75
C ALA A 17 -8.76 -25.18 -2.86
N ASP A 18 -8.23 -25.81 -1.79
CA ASP A 18 -7.97 -27.25 -1.76
C ASP A 18 -9.25 -28.10 -1.62
N LYS A 19 -10.24 -27.65 -0.85
CA LYS A 19 -11.44 -28.43 -0.46
C LYS A 19 -12.67 -28.15 -1.33
N TYR A 20 -12.79 -26.94 -1.85
CA TYR A 20 -13.84 -26.44 -2.75
C TYR A 20 -13.32 -26.06 -4.13
N ASN A 21 -12.19 -26.62 -4.58
CA ASN A 21 -11.67 -26.50 -5.97
C ASN A 21 -12.73 -26.78 -7.08
N LYS A 22 -13.91 -27.26 -6.70
CA LYS A 22 -15.02 -27.59 -7.60
C LYS A 22 -16.10 -26.51 -7.69
N ASP A 23 -16.09 -25.48 -6.83
CA ASP A 23 -17.07 -24.38 -6.86
C ASP A 23 -16.36 -23.01 -6.90
N PRO A 24 -16.10 -22.49 -8.11
CA PRO A 24 -15.46 -21.19 -8.32
C PRO A 24 -16.15 -20.01 -7.61
N GLU A 25 -17.48 -19.99 -7.51
CA GLU A 25 -18.22 -18.86 -6.94
C GLU A 25 -17.99 -18.74 -5.43
N VAL A 26 -17.94 -19.88 -4.73
CA VAL A 26 -17.66 -19.92 -3.29
C VAL A 26 -16.26 -19.38 -2.99
N VAL A 27 -15.26 -19.78 -3.78
CA VAL A 27 -13.88 -19.33 -3.57
C VAL A 27 -13.74 -17.84 -3.90
N ALA A 28 -14.39 -17.37 -4.97
CA ALA A 28 -14.42 -15.96 -5.36
C ALA A 28 -15.02 -15.07 -4.25
N ASP A 29 -16.19 -15.46 -3.71
CA ASP A 29 -16.82 -14.73 -2.60
C ASP A 29 -15.95 -14.68 -1.35
N ALA A 30 -15.29 -15.81 -1.06
CA ALA A 30 -14.41 -15.93 0.07
C ALA A 30 -13.23 -14.94 -0.06
N LEU A 31 -12.46 -14.99 -1.16
CA LEU A 31 -11.32 -14.09 -1.36
C LEU A 31 -11.71 -12.62 -1.26
N PHE A 32 -12.82 -12.23 -1.90
CA PHE A 32 -13.30 -10.86 -1.86
C PHE A 32 -13.58 -10.38 -0.43
N LYS A 33 -14.23 -11.22 0.39
CA LYS A 33 -14.51 -10.92 1.81
C LYS A 33 -13.24 -10.84 2.66
N ALA A 34 -12.20 -11.60 2.36
CA ALA A 34 -10.92 -11.42 3.05
C ALA A 34 -10.26 -10.09 2.74
N GLY A 35 -10.23 -9.70 1.46
CA GLY A 35 -9.68 -8.41 1.07
C GLY A 35 -10.36 -7.27 1.84
N LEU A 36 -11.69 -7.33 1.97
CA LEU A 36 -12.46 -6.36 2.77
C LEU A 36 -12.10 -6.38 4.26
N ALA A 37 -11.98 -7.56 4.86
CA ALA A 37 -11.62 -7.68 6.27
C ALA A 37 -10.20 -7.14 6.56
N LEU A 38 -9.23 -7.47 5.70
CA LEU A 38 -7.86 -6.94 5.77
C LEU A 38 -7.83 -5.43 5.60
N MET A 39 -8.61 -4.90 4.64
CA MET A 39 -8.73 -3.46 4.42
C MET A 39 -9.32 -2.75 5.63
N GLN A 40 -10.36 -3.31 6.25
CA GLN A 40 -10.95 -2.74 7.46
C GLN A 40 -9.92 -2.70 8.61
N GLU A 41 -9.17 -3.79 8.82
CA GLU A 41 -8.14 -3.81 9.86
C GLU A 41 -7.00 -2.83 9.59
N ALA A 42 -6.61 -2.67 8.32
CA ALA A 42 -5.63 -1.65 7.90
C ALA A 42 -6.10 -0.21 8.20
N GLN A 43 -7.41 0.04 8.21
CA GLN A 43 -7.98 1.36 8.54
C GLN A 43 -8.08 1.57 10.06
N GLU A 44 -8.42 0.54 10.82
CA GLU A 44 -8.54 0.61 12.29
C GLU A 44 -7.18 0.70 12.98
N ALA A 45 -6.19 -0.01 12.47
CA ALA A 45 -4.81 0.10 12.90
C ALA A 45 -4.17 1.29 12.17
N GLU A 46 -4.38 2.52 12.68
CA GLU A 46 -3.59 3.68 12.27
C GLU A 46 -2.10 3.27 12.28
N TYR A 47 -1.52 3.03 11.09
CA TYR A 47 -0.14 2.60 10.81
C TYR A 47 0.15 1.14 10.43
N ASP A 48 -0.78 0.19 10.39
CA ASP A 48 -0.43 -1.16 9.91
C ASP A 48 -0.44 -1.27 8.37
N GLN A 49 0.60 -0.69 7.76
CA GLN A 49 0.90 -0.80 6.33
C GLN A 49 1.03 -2.26 5.85
N SER A 50 1.30 -3.21 6.76
CA SER A 50 1.39 -4.63 6.40
C SER A 50 0.01 -5.24 6.14
N MET A 51 -1.06 -4.76 6.78
CA MET A 51 -2.42 -5.20 6.46
C MET A 51 -2.92 -4.62 5.14
N ALA A 52 -2.59 -3.36 4.85
CA ALA A 52 -2.92 -2.75 3.56
C ALA A 52 -2.29 -3.52 2.39
N GLY A 53 -1.01 -3.91 2.52
CA GLY A 53 -0.33 -4.74 1.52
C GLY A 53 -1.02 -6.08 1.30
N LYS A 54 -1.36 -6.79 2.38
CA LYS A 54 -2.08 -8.07 2.30
C LYS A 54 -3.47 -7.93 1.66
N ALA A 55 -4.20 -6.85 1.97
CA ALA A 55 -5.49 -6.59 1.33
C ALA A 55 -5.33 -6.43 -0.19
N ILE A 56 -4.33 -5.67 -0.64
CA ILE A 56 -4.00 -5.51 -2.05
C ILE A 56 -3.68 -6.85 -2.70
N ASP A 57 -2.86 -7.69 -2.06
CA ASP A 57 -2.49 -9.01 -2.58
C ASP A 57 -3.73 -9.89 -2.77
N VAL A 58 -4.61 -9.97 -1.76
CA VAL A 58 -5.84 -10.80 -1.83
C VAL A 58 -6.81 -10.29 -2.89
N PHE A 59 -7.00 -8.97 -3.02
CA PHE A 59 -7.84 -8.43 -4.09
C PHE A 59 -7.22 -8.69 -5.47
N THR A 60 -5.89 -8.64 -5.60
CA THR A 60 -5.18 -8.94 -6.85
C THR A 60 -5.35 -10.41 -7.24
N ASP A 61 -5.27 -11.33 -6.26
CA ASP A 61 -5.53 -12.75 -6.47
C ASP A 61 -6.98 -12.99 -6.91
N PHE A 62 -7.96 -12.35 -6.26
CA PHE A 62 -9.37 -12.40 -6.65
C PHE A 62 -9.56 -11.99 -8.12
N ILE A 63 -8.99 -10.86 -8.53
CA ILE A 63 -9.10 -10.36 -9.91
C ILE A 63 -8.42 -11.31 -10.91
N THR A 64 -7.25 -11.84 -10.54
CA THR A 64 -6.46 -12.73 -11.41
C THR A 64 -7.16 -14.07 -11.62
N LEU A 65 -7.74 -14.64 -10.57
CA LEU A 65 -8.40 -15.95 -10.60
C LEU A 65 -9.83 -15.87 -11.14
N TYR A 66 -10.53 -14.75 -10.91
CA TYR A 66 -11.94 -14.56 -11.25
C TYR A 66 -12.19 -13.26 -12.05
N PRO A 67 -11.57 -13.09 -13.24
CA PRO A 67 -11.63 -11.83 -13.99
C PRO A 67 -13.01 -11.48 -14.57
N GLN A 68 -13.97 -12.40 -14.52
CA GLN A 68 -15.35 -12.20 -15.00
C GLN A 68 -16.37 -11.96 -13.87
N GLU A 69 -15.92 -11.92 -12.62
CA GLU A 69 -16.79 -11.63 -11.48
C GLU A 69 -17.27 -10.18 -11.51
N ASP A 70 -18.54 -9.95 -11.16
CA ASP A 70 -19.14 -8.62 -11.14
C ASP A 70 -18.42 -7.66 -10.17
N ARG A 71 -17.74 -8.21 -9.16
CA ARG A 71 -17.04 -7.46 -8.11
C ARG A 71 -15.60 -7.06 -8.48
N VAL A 72 -15.10 -7.44 -9.66
CA VAL A 72 -13.73 -7.10 -10.10
C VAL A 72 -13.49 -5.59 -10.08
N GLU A 73 -14.45 -4.80 -10.57
CA GLU A 73 -14.34 -3.34 -10.58
C GLU A 73 -14.26 -2.76 -9.16
N LEU A 74 -15.07 -3.29 -8.24
CA LEU A 74 -15.04 -2.87 -6.83
C LEU A 74 -13.73 -3.28 -6.14
N ALA A 75 -13.18 -4.46 -6.46
CA ALA A 75 -11.87 -4.88 -5.97
C ALA A 75 -10.76 -3.94 -6.44
N ASN A 76 -10.76 -3.53 -7.70
CA ASN A 76 -9.82 -2.52 -8.22
C ASN A 76 -9.94 -1.19 -7.45
N GLN A 77 -11.16 -0.70 -7.23
CA GLN A 77 -11.39 0.53 -6.47
C GLN A 77 -10.90 0.46 -5.01
N ASN A 78 -11.03 -0.71 -4.38
CA ASN A 78 -10.46 -0.95 -3.05
C ASN A 78 -8.94 -0.94 -3.06
N ILE A 79 -8.30 -1.57 -4.06
CA ILE A 79 -6.84 -1.52 -4.26
C ILE A 79 -6.37 -0.08 -4.44
N ASP A 80 -7.06 0.70 -5.27
CA ASP A 80 -6.71 2.10 -5.51
C ASP A 80 -6.80 2.93 -4.23
N SER A 81 -7.86 2.73 -3.44
CA SER A 81 -8.04 3.39 -2.15
C SER A 81 -6.90 3.06 -1.17
N LEU A 82 -6.51 1.78 -1.08
CA LEU A 82 -5.40 1.33 -0.24
C LEU A 82 -4.07 1.95 -0.69
N ARG A 83 -3.81 2.03 -2.00
CA ARG A 83 -2.62 2.66 -2.57
C ARG A 83 -2.59 4.17 -2.31
N ILE A 84 -3.72 4.86 -2.39
CA ILE A 84 -3.80 6.29 -2.05
C ILE A 84 -3.40 6.51 -0.58
N GLU A 85 -3.84 5.63 0.33
CA GLU A 85 -3.42 5.69 1.74
C GLU A 85 -1.91 5.40 1.92
N GLN A 86 -1.34 4.45 1.17
CA GLN A 86 0.11 4.22 1.14
C GLN A 86 0.86 5.47 0.66
N ALA A 87 0.38 6.12 -0.40
CA ALA A 87 0.95 7.37 -0.90
C ALA A 87 0.84 8.51 0.13
N ARG A 88 -0.29 8.61 0.85
CA ARG A 88 -0.46 9.57 1.96
C ARG A 88 0.58 9.34 3.06
N GLY A 89 0.74 8.08 3.48
CA GLY A 89 1.72 7.70 4.49
C GLY A 89 3.15 8.05 4.07
N SER A 90 3.53 7.70 2.86
CA SER A 90 4.85 8.04 2.30
C SER A 90 5.05 9.57 2.23
N LEU A 91 4.04 10.33 1.82
CA LEU A 91 4.11 11.79 1.80
C LEU A 91 4.33 12.39 3.19
N MET A 92 3.68 11.85 4.22
CA MET A 92 3.88 12.28 5.60
C MET A 92 5.32 12.03 6.08
N VAL A 93 5.89 10.87 5.74
CA VAL A 93 7.29 10.55 6.06
C VAL A 93 8.25 11.46 5.28
N ALA A 94 7.98 11.69 3.99
CA ALA A 94 8.76 12.61 3.17
C ALA A 94 8.84 14.00 3.81
N ARG A 95 7.69 14.57 4.18
CA ARG A 95 7.60 15.87 4.86
C ARG A 95 8.37 15.88 6.18
N PHE A 96 8.28 14.81 6.97
CA PHE A 96 9.01 14.71 8.23
C PHE A 96 10.53 14.79 8.03
N TYR A 97 11.08 14.01 7.09
CA TYR A 97 12.52 14.06 6.77
C TYR A 97 12.93 15.41 6.18
N ASP A 98 12.06 16.00 5.35
CA ASP A 98 12.28 17.30 4.71
C ASP A 98 12.39 18.43 5.74
N ASP A 99 11.46 18.46 6.71
CA ASP A 99 11.46 19.40 7.83
C ASP A 99 12.71 19.26 8.71
N LYS A 100 13.25 18.03 8.82
CA LYS A 100 14.52 17.74 9.52
C LYS A 100 15.76 18.04 8.69
N ARG A 101 15.61 18.54 7.45
CA ARG A 101 16.68 18.75 6.46
C ARG A 101 17.45 17.48 6.10
N GLN A 102 16.84 16.32 6.30
CA GLN A 102 17.38 15.01 5.92
C GLN A 102 16.94 14.67 4.49
N LEU A 103 17.54 15.38 3.53
CA LEU A 103 16.98 15.52 2.19
C LEU A 103 17.03 14.23 1.37
N ASN A 104 18.06 13.40 1.57
CA ASN A 104 18.13 12.09 0.93
C ASN A 104 16.97 11.20 1.35
N GLY A 105 16.62 11.19 2.64
CA GLY A 105 15.44 10.48 3.16
C GLY A 105 14.15 11.04 2.56
N ALA A 106 13.99 12.37 2.61
CA ALA A 106 12.82 13.04 2.04
C ALA A 106 12.61 12.71 0.55
N MET A 107 13.68 12.74 -0.25
CA MET A 107 13.62 12.41 -1.67
C MET A 107 13.16 10.98 -1.92
N THR A 108 13.61 10.00 -1.13
CA THR A 108 13.17 8.61 -1.25
C THR A 108 11.66 8.52 -1.14
N TYR A 109 11.10 9.04 -0.05
CA TYR A 109 9.66 8.96 0.19
C TYR A 109 8.85 9.81 -0.80
N TYR A 110 9.32 10.98 -1.24
CA TYR A 110 8.65 11.71 -2.33
C TYR A 110 8.65 10.92 -3.65
N ASN A 111 9.71 10.16 -3.96
CA ASN A 111 9.69 9.29 -5.14
C ASN A 111 8.71 8.13 -4.98
N ASP A 112 8.57 7.55 -3.78
CA ASP A 112 7.58 6.50 -3.52
C ASP A 112 6.15 7.01 -3.75
N VAL A 113 5.84 8.25 -3.33
CA VAL A 113 4.55 8.90 -3.64
C VAL A 113 4.29 8.96 -5.14
N LEU A 114 5.31 9.33 -5.94
CA LEU A 114 5.19 9.40 -7.39
C LEU A 114 5.10 8.02 -8.03
N ASP A 115 5.80 7.03 -7.49
CA ASP A 115 5.73 5.65 -7.97
C ASP A 115 4.30 5.11 -7.81
N ILE A 116 3.70 5.30 -6.63
CA ILE A 116 2.33 4.88 -6.37
C ILE A 116 1.34 5.64 -7.26
N LEU A 117 1.37 6.98 -7.25
CA LEU A 117 0.33 7.75 -7.92
C LEU A 117 0.48 7.77 -9.45
N ASN A 118 1.70 7.85 -9.98
CA ASN A 118 1.89 7.90 -11.43
C ASN A 118 1.90 6.51 -12.05
N ARG A 119 2.68 5.57 -11.49
CA ARG A 119 2.90 4.26 -12.12
C ARG A 119 1.80 3.26 -11.74
N LEU A 120 1.42 3.21 -10.46
CA LEU A 120 0.48 2.20 -10.00
C LEU A 120 -0.99 2.61 -10.19
N LEU A 121 -1.30 3.90 -10.13
CA LEU A 121 -2.68 4.42 -10.22
C LEU A 121 -2.96 5.25 -11.48
N ASN A 122 -1.93 5.59 -12.27
CA ASN A 122 -2.08 6.49 -13.42
C ASN A 122 -2.81 7.80 -13.07
N ALA A 123 -2.55 8.34 -11.88
CA ALA A 123 -3.15 9.54 -11.31
C ALA A 123 -2.10 10.65 -11.08
N PRO A 124 -1.40 11.11 -12.13
CA PRO A 124 -0.28 12.06 -11.98
C PRO A 124 -0.68 13.47 -11.53
N GLU A 125 -1.96 13.79 -11.63
CA GLU A 125 -2.54 15.07 -11.20
C GLU A 125 -3.13 15.00 -9.79
N HIS A 126 -3.00 13.86 -9.10
CA HIS A 126 -3.38 13.75 -7.70
C HIS A 126 -2.60 14.77 -6.86
N PRO A 127 -3.23 15.48 -5.88
CA PRO A 127 -2.56 16.53 -5.11
C PRO A 127 -1.23 16.10 -4.47
N TYR A 128 -1.16 14.88 -3.93
CA TYR A 128 0.07 14.32 -3.36
C TYR A 128 1.19 14.16 -4.41
N ALA A 129 0.85 13.79 -5.67
CA ALA A 129 1.83 13.65 -6.74
C ALA A 129 2.36 15.01 -7.19
N LEU A 130 1.47 16.01 -7.28
CA LEU A 130 1.84 17.38 -7.61
C LEU A 130 2.80 17.96 -6.57
N GLU A 131 2.49 17.76 -5.29
CA GLU A 131 3.35 18.21 -4.19
C GLU A 131 4.71 17.52 -4.20
N ALA A 132 4.74 16.18 -4.27
CA ALA A 132 5.98 15.42 -4.30
C ALA A 132 6.87 15.82 -5.49
N ARG A 133 6.27 16.01 -6.67
CA ARG A 133 6.99 16.46 -7.87
C ARG A 133 7.55 17.86 -7.70
N GLN A 134 6.74 18.79 -7.18
CA GLN A 134 7.19 20.16 -6.92
C GLN A 134 8.36 20.14 -5.95
N ARG A 135 8.27 19.38 -4.86
CA ARG A 135 9.33 19.38 -3.85
C ARG A 135 10.62 18.72 -4.34
N LEU A 136 10.53 17.59 -5.04
CA LEU A 136 11.68 16.96 -5.70
C LEU A 136 12.37 17.89 -6.69
N SER A 137 11.62 18.72 -7.43
CA SER A 137 12.21 19.70 -8.35
C SER A 137 13.08 20.72 -7.62
N VAL A 138 12.64 21.20 -6.45
CA VAL A 138 13.39 22.13 -5.62
C VAL A 138 14.65 21.48 -5.06
N LEU A 139 14.53 20.26 -4.52
CA LEU A 139 15.65 19.53 -3.93
C LEU A 139 16.74 19.17 -4.95
N LYS A 140 16.36 18.88 -6.21
CA LYS A 140 17.30 18.56 -7.29
C LYS A 140 18.01 19.78 -7.88
N LEU A 141 17.43 20.97 -7.73
CA LEU A 141 17.95 22.22 -8.29
C LEU A 141 18.88 22.99 -7.35
N ASP A 142 19.03 22.56 -6.10
CA ASP A 142 19.90 23.22 -5.13
C ASP A 142 21.18 22.38 -4.87
N PRO A 143 22.28 22.66 -5.61
CA PRO A 143 23.55 21.96 -5.45
C PRO A 143 24.30 22.33 -4.16
N SER A 144 23.78 23.26 -3.34
CA SER A 144 24.37 23.66 -2.06
C SER A 144 23.86 22.85 -0.86
N LEU A 145 22.89 21.97 -1.09
CA LEU A 145 22.33 21.12 -0.07
C LEU A 145 23.37 20.05 0.35
N PRO A 146 23.65 19.91 1.67
CA PRO A 146 24.61 18.92 2.12
C PRO A 146 24.14 17.52 1.72
N ALA A 147 25.07 16.72 1.17
CA ALA A 147 24.87 15.30 0.99
C ALA A 147 24.80 14.66 2.38
N ASP A 148 23.62 14.67 2.99
CA ASP A 148 23.42 14.10 4.31
C ASP A 148 23.78 12.62 4.25
N THR A 149 24.78 12.24 5.04
CA THR A 149 25.19 10.84 5.22
C THR A 149 23.96 10.06 5.64
N ALA A 150 23.57 9.10 4.81
CA ALA A 150 22.43 8.24 5.02
C ALA A 150 22.37 7.74 6.47
N PRO A 151 21.20 7.82 7.16
CA PRO A 151 21.06 7.07 8.39
C PRO A 151 21.18 5.59 8.03
N GLN A 152 22.22 4.95 8.58
CA GLN A 152 22.28 3.49 8.63
C GLN A 152 20.99 3.00 9.29
N GLY A 153 20.45 1.92 8.74
CA GLY A 153 19.08 1.48 8.95
C GLY A 153 18.57 1.68 10.37
N ASP A 154 17.46 2.39 10.47
CA ASP A 154 16.64 2.36 11.68
C ASP A 154 15.88 1.03 11.64
N GLU A 155 16.59 -0.06 12.01
CA GLU A 155 15.96 -1.28 12.47
C GLU A 155 15.14 -0.92 13.71
N GLY A 156 13.82 -0.82 13.52
CA GLY A 156 12.79 -0.98 14.55
C GLY A 156 13.11 -0.40 15.93
N SER A 157 12.83 0.88 16.14
CA SER A 157 12.54 1.37 17.49
C SER A 157 11.06 1.13 17.83
N GLN A 158 10.81 -0.09 18.27
CA GLN A 158 9.93 -0.50 19.38
C GLN A 158 8.84 0.51 19.78
N LEU A 159 7.60 0.12 19.50
CA LEU A 159 6.50 0.18 20.46
C LEU A 159 6.26 -1.23 21.00
#